data_AF-A0A7V9HDZ6-F1
#
_entry.id   AF-A0A7V9HDZ6-F1
#
_cell.length_a   1.000
_cell.length_b   1.000
_cell.length_c   1.000
_cell.angle_alpha   90.00
_cell.angle_beta   90.00
_cell.angle_gamma   90.00
#
_symmetry.space_group_name_H-M   'P 1'
#
loop_
_entity.id
_entity.type
_entity.pdbx_description
1 polymer ?
#
loop_
_entity_poly.entity_id
_entity_poly.type
_entity_poly.pdbx_seq_one_letter_code
_entity_poly.pdbx_strand_id
1 'polypeptide(L)'
;MHEQRPLEIGSLPALLERARRLAGSGGRRLLGIAGPPGAGKSTLAGRVVAALGDAAQLVPMDGFHLANAELSRLGRSDRKGAIDTFDAAGFHSLLSRLRDPNVTEVV
;
A
#
# COMPACT_ATOMS: atom_id res chain seq x y z
N MET A 1 14.49 -14.31 -9.28
CA MET A 1 13.12 -14.32 -8.71
C MET A 1 13.21 -14.98 -7.34
N HIS A 2 13.27 -14.18 -6.26
CA HIS A 2 13.25 -14.74 -4.90
C HIS A 2 11.81 -15.10 -4.57
N GLU A 3 11.50 -16.40 -4.64
CA GLU A 3 10.20 -16.91 -4.20
C GLU A 3 10.18 -16.87 -2.67
N GLN A 4 9.55 -15.82 -2.12
CA GLN A 4 9.30 -15.75 -0.68
C GLN A 4 8.14 -16.69 -0.37
N ARG A 5 8.42 -17.79 0.35
CA ARG A 5 7.36 -18.66 0.88
C ARG A 5 6.35 -17.81 1.67
N PRO A 6 5.03 -17.97 1.43
CA PRO A 6 4.01 -17.37 2.26
C PRO A 6 4.28 -17.72 3.72
N LEU A 7 4.35 -16.71 4.56
CA LEU A 7 4.50 -16.86 6.01
C LEU A 7 3.13 -16.61 6.64
N GLU A 8 2.58 -17.64 7.28
CA GLU A 8 1.35 -17.48 8.04
C GLU A 8 1.64 -16.76 9.35
N ILE A 9 0.90 -15.68 9.60
CA ILE A 9 1.00 -14.89 10.83
C ILE A 9 -0.38 -14.92 11.50
N GLY A 10 -0.48 -15.67 12.59
CA GLY A 10 -1.76 -15.92 13.26
C GLY A 10 -2.22 -14.84 14.27
N SER A 11 -1.44 -13.77 14.49
CA SER A 11 -1.78 -12.76 15.49
C SER A 11 -1.24 -11.37 15.18
N LEU A 12 -1.94 -10.35 15.69
CA LEU A 12 -1.52 -8.94 15.55
C LEU A 12 -0.14 -8.67 16.19
N PRO A 13 0.19 -9.15 17.41
CA PRO A 13 1.52 -8.94 17.98
C PRO A 13 2.64 -9.49 17.11
N ALA A 14 2.48 -10.69 16.54
CA ALA A 14 3.48 -11.30 15.66
C ALA A 14 3.67 -10.49 14.36
N LEU A 15 2.58 -9.93 13.81
CA LEU A 15 2.65 -9.04 12.65
C LEU A 15 3.40 -7.75 12.97
N LEU A 16 3.07 -7.09 14.08
CA LEU A 16 3.71 -5.84 14.49
C LEU A 16 5.21 -6.03 14.71
N GLU A 17 5.59 -7.15 15.33
CA GLU A 17 6.98 -7.48 15.57
C GLU A 17 7.76 -7.65 14.25
N ARG A 18 7.12 -8.26 13.24
CA ARG A 18 7.70 -8.32 11.89
C ARG A 18 7.78 -6.95 11.22
N ALA A 19 6.76 -6.11 11.37
CA ALA A 19 6.78 -4.76 10.81
C ALA A 19 7.93 -3.94 11.41
N ARG A 20 8.20 -4.05 12.72
CA ARG A 20 9.36 -3.43 13.37
C ARG A 20 10.69 -3.93 12.80
N ARG A 21 10.86 -5.24 12.65
CA ARG A 21 12.06 -5.79 12.01
C ARG A 21 12.25 -5.30 10.58
N LEU A 22 11.15 -5.17 9.81
CA LEU A 22 11.21 -4.63 8.46
C LEU A 22 11.67 -3.16 8.48
N ALA A 23 11.08 -2.33 9.34
CA ALA A 23 11.47 -0.93 9.48
C ALA A 23 12.92 -0.75 9.95
N GLY A 24 13.39 -1.62 10.84
CA GLY A 24 14.77 -1.62 11.36
C GLY A 24 15.82 -2.24 10.42
N SER A 25 15.43 -2.85 9.31
CA SER A 25 16.35 -3.57 8.40
C SER A 25 17.21 -2.67 7.49
N GLY A 26 17.17 -1.35 7.74
CA GLY A 26 17.88 -0.35 6.94
C GLY A 26 17.20 0.00 5.62
N GLY A 27 17.40 1.25 5.20
CA GLY A 27 16.80 1.83 4.00
C GLY A 27 15.28 1.99 4.09
N ARG A 28 14.70 2.66 3.10
CA ARG A 28 13.25 2.80 2.99
C ARG A 28 12.62 1.49 2.50
N ARG A 29 11.54 1.04 3.14
CA ARG A 29 10.83 -0.20 2.82
C ARG A 29 9.37 0.09 2.49
N LEU A 30 8.82 -0.69 1.57
CA LEU A 30 7.40 -0.66 1.22
C LEU A 30 6.73 -1.94 1.71
N LEU A 31 5.64 -1.79 2.46
CA LEU A 31 4.80 -2.89 2.93
C LEU A 31 3.41 -2.77 2.30
N GLY A 32 3.10 -3.65 1.36
CA GLY A 32 1.77 -3.75 0.76
C GLY A 32 0.81 -4.54 1.66
N ILE A 33 -0.40 -4.01 1.87
CA ILE A 33 -1.49 -4.71 2.57
C ILE A 33 -2.64 -4.90 1.57
N ALA A 34 -2.82 -6.13 1.11
CA ALA A 34 -3.84 -6.51 0.13
C ALA A 34 -4.85 -7.49 0.73
N GLY A 35 -6.03 -7.58 0.13
CA GLY A 35 -7.15 -8.39 0.61
C GLY A 35 -8.51 -7.85 0.12
N PRO A 36 -9.59 -8.64 0.27
CA PRO A 36 -10.89 -8.29 -0.27
C PRO A 36 -11.48 -7.02 0.36
N PRO A 37 -12.44 -6.35 -0.30
CA PRO A 37 -13.21 -5.26 0.31
C PRO A 37 -13.79 -5.70 1.67
N GLY A 38 -13.83 -4.79 2.65
CA GLY A 38 -14.34 -5.08 3.99
C GLY A 38 -13.42 -5.93 4.90
N ALA A 39 -12.29 -6.46 4.42
CA ALA A 39 -11.38 -7.30 5.22
C ALA A 39 -10.61 -6.56 6.35
N GLY A 40 -10.87 -5.27 6.58
CA GLY A 40 -10.21 -4.50 7.65
C GLY A 40 -8.76 -4.07 7.33
N LYS A 41 -8.36 -4.03 6.05
CA LYS A 41 -7.00 -3.63 5.62
C LYS A 41 -6.58 -2.26 6.15
N SER A 42 -7.43 -1.25 6.01
CA SER A 42 -7.14 0.11 6.48
C SER A 42 -7.02 0.16 8.01
N THR A 43 -7.86 -0.61 8.72
CA THR A 43 -7.76 -0.79 10.18
C THR A 43 -6.43 -1.42 10.57
N LEU A 44 -5.99 -2.47 9.87
CA LEU A 44 -4.71 -3.12 10.10
C LEU A 44 -3.54 -2.18 9.82
N ALA A 45 -3.58 -1.46 8.69
CA ALA A 45 -2.57 -0.51 8.29
C ALA A 45 -2.42 0.62 9.32
N GLY A 46 -3.54 1.18 9.81
CA GLY A 46 -3.54 2.17 10.88
C GLY A 46 -2.93 1.65 12.19
N ARG A 47 -3.22 0.40 12.57
CA ARG A 47 -2.61 -0.24 13.75
C ARG A 47 -1.10 -0.43 13.59
N VAL A 48 -0.64 -0.80 12.40
CA VAL A 48 0.80 -0.93 12.11
C VAL A 48 1.49 0.43 12.22
N VAL A 49 0.96 1.47 11.56
CA VAL A 49 1.53 2.82 11.63
C VAL A 49 1.56 3.35 13.06
N ALA A 50 0.46 3.23 13.81
CA ALA A 50 0.41 3.64 15.22
C ALA A 50 1.45 2.91 16.09
N ALA A 51 1.73 1.64 15.81
CA ALA A 51 2.71 0.85 16.56
C ALA A 51 4.18 1.13 16.17
N LEU A 52 4.42 1.66 14.97
CA LEU A 52 5.75 2.00 14.45
C LEU A 52 6.11 3.48 14.65
N GLY A 53 5.12 4.36 14.87
CA GLY A 53 5.32 5.80 15.02
C GLY A 53 5.99 6.40 13.78
N ASP A 54 6.97 7.27 14.01
CA ASP A 54 7.70 8.01 12.96
C ASP A 54 8.45 7.10 11.95
N ALA A 55 8.60 5.80 12.26
CA ALA A 55 9.21 4.84 11.35
C ALA A 55 8.28 4.39 10.20
N ALA A 56 7.01 4.80 10.19
CA ALA A 56 6.04 4.39 9.17
C ALA A 56 5.06 5.52 8.79
N GLN A 57 4.74 5.60 7.50
CA GLN A 57 3.73 6.48 6.94
C GLN A 57 2.69 5.64 6.18
N LEU A 58 1.41 5.97 6.32
CA LEU A 58 0.34 5.32 5.55
C LEU A 58 0.18 6.00 4.19
N VAL A 59 0.23 5.21 3.11
CA VAL A 59 0.02 5.67 1.73
C VAL A 59 -1.19 4.93 1.14
N PRO A 60 -2.37 5.57 0.99
CA PRO A 60 -3.56 4.91 0.46
C PRO A 60 -3.48 4.76 -1.06
N MET A 61 -3.89 3.59 -1.57
CA MET A 61 -4.02 3.35 -3.02
C MET A 61 -5.26 4.03 -3.62
N ASP A 62 -6.28 4.33 -2.80
CA ASP A 62 -7.58 4.83 -3.29
C ASP A 62 -7.47 6.20 -4.00
N GLY A 63 -6.40 6.97 -3.75
CA GLY A 63 -6.10 8.22 -4.48
C GLY A 63 -5.76 8.01 -5.96
N PHE A 64 -5.53 6.77 -6.39
CA PHE A 64 -5.20 6.41 -7.77
C PHE A 64 -6.38 5.88 -8.57
N HIS A 65 -7.62 6.04 -8.09
CA HIS A 65 -8.78 5.84 -8.96
C HIS A 65 -8.76 6.86 -10.09
N LEU A 66 -9.09 6.43 -11.30
CA LEU A 66 -9.32 7.35 -12.41
C LEU A 66 -10.47 8.31 -12.05
N ALA A 67 -10.33 9.56 -12.48
CA ALA A 67 -11.36 10.57 -12.29
C ALA A 67 -12.69 10.12 -12.92
N ASN A 68 -13.83 10.49 -12.34
CA ASN A 68 -15.14 10.11 -12.86
C ASN A 68 -15.33 10.53 -14.34
N ALA A 69 -14.77 11.68 -14.75
CA ALA A 69 -14.79 12.13 -16.14
C ALA A 69 -14.04 11.17 -17.08
N GLU A 70 -12.91 10.63 -16.62
CA GLU A 70 -12.10 9.68 -17.38
C GLU A 70 -12.78 8.31 -17.45
N LEU A 71 -13.40 7.86 -16.35
CA LEU A 71 -14.22 6.65 -16.35
C LEU A 71 -15.39 6.76 -17.33
N SER A 72 -16.06 7.91 -17.40
CA SER A 72 -17.13 8.16 -18.37
C SER A 72 -16.61 8.16 -19.81
N ARG A 73 -15.46 8.79 -20.07
CA ARG A 73 -14.81 8.79 -21.39
C ARG A 73 -14.43 7.38 -21.85
N LEU A 74 -14.00 6.52 -20.92
CA LEU A 74 -13.64 5.13 -21.18
C LEU A 74 -14.83 4.16 -21.17
N GLY A 75 -16.05 4.62 -20.83
CA GLY A 75 -17.23 3.76 -20.69
C GLY A 75 -17.14 2.76 -19.54
N ARG A 76 -16.55 3.15 -18.41
CA ARG A 76 -16.25 2.28 -17.24
C ARG A 76 -16.87 2.76 -15.92
N SER A 77 -17.77 3.73 -15.97
CA SER A 77 -18.33 4.37 -14.76
C SER A 77 -19.06 3.41 -13.82
N ASP A 78 -19.63 2.33 -14.36
CA ASP A 78 -20.33 1.26 -13.65
C ASP A 78 -19.39 0.24 -12.98
N ARG A 79 -18.11 0.25 -13.32
CA ARG A 79 -17.10 -0.73 -12.87
C ARG A 79 -16.07 -0.14 -11.92
N LYS A 80 -16.36 1.00 -11.28
CA LYS A 80 -15.45 1.68 -10.34
C LYS A 80 -14.97 0.71 -9.26
N GLY A 81 -13.64 0.59 -9.12
CA GLY A 81 -12.98 -0.35 -8.22
C GLY A 81 -12.47 -1.62 -8.92
N ALA A 82 -12.77 -1.84 -10.21
CA ALA A 82 -12.10 -2.86 -11.02
C ALA A 82 -10.67 -2.42 -11.38
N ILE A 83 -9.79 -3.40 -11.67
CA ILE A 83 -8.35 -3.16 -11.94
C ILE A 83 -8.15 -2.10 -13.03
N ASP A 84 -9.00 -2.11 -14.07
CA ASP A 84 -8.96 -1.19 -15.20
C ASP A 84 -9.57 0.21 -14.93
N THR A 85 -9.91 0.50 -13.67
CA THR A 85 -10.41 1.82 -13.21
C THR A 85 -9.41 2.60 -12.37
N PHE A 86 -8.16 2.12 -12.28
CA PHE A 86 -7.06 2.75 -11.56
C PHE A 86 -5.98 3.26 -12.51
N ASP A 87 -5.33 4.36 -12.13
CA ASP A 87 -4.05 4.78 -12.67
C ASP A 87 -2.91 3.95 -12.07
N ALA A 88 -2.72 2.74 -12.61
CA ALA A 88 -1.65 1.85 -12.18
C ALA A 88 -0.25 2.43 -12.45
N ALA A 89 -0.09 3.24 -13.52
CA ALA A 89 1.18 3.84 -13.88
C ALA A 89 1.57 4.95 -12.89
N GLY A 90 0.62 5.82 -12.54
CA GLY A 90 0.79 6.82 -11.49
C GLY A 90 1.14 6.19 -10.16
N PHE A 91 0.44 5.12 -9.77
CA PHE A 91 0.73 4.41 -8.51
C PHE A 91 2.14 3.79 -8.53
N HIS A 92 2.53 3.12 -9.61
CA HIS A 92 3.88 2.59 -9.77
C HIS A 92 4.96 3.68 -9.72
N SER A 93 4.69 4.84 -10.32
CA SER A 93 5.59 5.99 -10.31
C SER A 93 5.81 6.50 -8.89
N LEU A 94 4.73 6.64 -8.10
CA LEU A 94 4.82 7.00 -6.67
C LEU A 94 5.64 5.96 -5.89
N LEU A 95 5.32 4.67 -6.02
CA LEU A 95 6.03 3.61 -5.30
C LEU A 95 7.52 3.57 -5.66
N SER A 96 7.87 3.86 -6.91
CA SER A 96 9.26 3.92 -7.35
C SER A 96 10.02 5.05 -6.66
N ARG A 97 9.43 6.25 -6.58
CA ARG A 97 10.01 7.39 -5.84
C ARG A 97 10.08 7.14 -4.34
N LEU A 98 9.01 6.60 -3.76
CA LEU A 98 8.99 6.20 -2.35
C LEU A 98 9.97 5.08 -2.04
N ARG A 99 10.47 4.31 -3.00
CA ARG A 99 11.50 3.30 -2.72
C ARG A 99 12.91 3.89 -2.68
N ASP A 100 13.13 5.01 -3.36
CA ASP A 100 14.42 5.69 -3.40
C ASP A 100 14.61 6.57 -2.14
N PRO A 101 15.60 6.27 -1.29
CA PRO A 101 15.87 7.08 -0.10
C PRO A 101 16.41 8.48 -0.41
N ASN A 102 16.87 8.73 -1.64
CA ASN A 102 17.42 10.04 -2.04
C ASN A 102 16.32 10.99 -2.55
N VAL A 103 15.10 10.50 -2.75
CA VAL A 103 13.97 11.29 -3.21
C VAL A 103 13.11 11.67 -2.00
N THR A 104 12.91 12.98 -1.85
CA THR A 104 11.92 13.52 -0.94
C THR A 104 10.57 13.55 -1.66
N GLU A 105 9.62 12.76 -1.18
CA GLU A 105 8.23 12.75 -1.65
C GLU A 105 7.36 13.27 -0.51
N VAL A 106 6.43 14.18 -0.82
CA VAL A 106 5.38 14.62 0.11
C VAL A 106 4.12 13.84 -0.25
N VAL A 107 3.54 13.16 0.74
CA VAL A 107 2.49 12.15 0.56
C VAL A 107 1.42 12.30 1.63
#